data_AF-A0A972F969-F1
#
_entry.id   AF-A0A972F969-F1
#
_cell.length_a   1.000
_cell.length_b   1.000
_cell.length_c   1.000
_cell.angle_alpha   90.00
_cell.angle_beta   90.00
_cell.angle_gamma   90.00
#
_symmetry.space_group_name_H-M   'P 1'
#
loop_
_entity.id
_entity.type
_entity.pdbx_description
1 polymer ?
#
loop_
_entity_poly.entity_id
_entity_poly.type
_entity_poly.pdbx_seq_one_letter_code
_entity_poly.pdbx_strand_id
1 'polypeptide(L)' 'MLRIGFDNEKYLKLQSQKIRDRIKDFGGKLYLEFGGKLFDDYHASRVLPGFEPDSKIQILKNLRDEAEIVIVISADD' A
#
# COMPACT_ATOMS: atom_id res chain seq x y z
N MET A 1 -12.11 7.81 24.23
CA MET A 1 -11.26 6.77 23.61
C MET A 1 -11.80 6.54 22.21
N LEU A 2 -11.00 6.75 21.16
CA LEU A 2 -11.43 6.45 19.78
C LEU A 2 -11.70 4.94 19.68
N ARG A 3 -12.89 4.58 19.21
CA ARG A 3 -13.24 3.17 18.96
C ARG A 3 -12.48 2.75 17.71
N ILE A 4 -11.61 1.74 17.82
CA ILE A 4 -10.94 1.15 16.65
C ILE A 4 -12.02 0.52 15.76
N GLY A 5 -12.05 0.93 14.49
CA GLY A 5 -12.96 0.44 13.44
C GLY A 5 -12.23 -0.20 12.26
N PHE A 6 -10.91 -0.15 12.25
CA PHE A 6 -10.05 -0.69 11.21
C PHE A 6 -8.89 -1.49 11.82
N ASP A 7 -8.65 -2.69 11.29
CA ASP A 7 -7.57 -3.58 11.72
C ASP A 7 -6.39 -3.43 10.75
N ASN A 8 -5.37 -2.67 11.16
CA ASN A 8 -4.21 -2.39 10.33
C ASN A 8 -3.40 -3.66 10.01
N GLU A 9 -3.19 -4.54 11.00
CA GLU A 9 -2.40 -5.75 10.80
C GLU A 9 -3.06 -6.68 9.78
N LYS A 10 -4.38 -6.86 9.89
CA LYS A 10 -5.15 -7.64 8.93
C LYS A 10 -5.08 -7.03 7.54
N TYR A 11 -5.17 -5.70 7.43
CA TYR A 11 -5.02 -4.99 6.17
C TYR A 11 -3.65 -5.21 5.52
N LEU A 12 -2.56 -5.04 6.28
CA LEU A 12 -1.19 -5.24 5.77
C LEU A 12 -0.97 -6.67 5.26
N LYS A 13 -1.41 -7.67 6.02
CA LYS A 13 -1.32 -9.09 5.63
C LYS A 13 -2.15 -9.38 4.38
N LEU A 14 -3.40 -8.95 4.36
CA LEU A 14 -4.33 -9.21 3.25
C LEU A 14 -3.88 -8.52 1.96
N GLN A 15 -3.49 -7.25 2.02
CA GLN A 15 -3.04 -6.50 0.85
C GLN A 15 -1.74 -7.07 0.27
N SER A 16 -0.75 -7.36 1.12
CA SER A 16 0.50 -7.94 0.66
C SER A 16 0.25 -9.29 -0.03
N GLN A 17 -0.64 -10.13 0.52
CA GLN A 17 -1.03 -11.39 -0.11
C GLN A 17 -1.73 -11.17 -1.44
N LYS A 18 -2.71 -10.25 -1.51
CA LYS A 18 -3.45 -9.97 -2.74
C LYS A 18 -2.57 -9.43 -3.87
N ILE A 19 -1.54 -8.65 -3.55
CA ILE A 19 -0.55 -8.20 -4.54
C ILE A 19 0.24 -9.40 -5.07
N ARG A 20 0.73 -10.29 -4.20
CA ARG A 20 1.44 -11.51 -4.63
C ARG A 20 0.57 -12.44 -5.47
N ASP A 21 -0.69 -12.63 -5.08
CA ASP A 21 -1.65 -13.42 -5.86
C ASP A 21 -1.84 -12.80 -7.25
N ARG A 22 -2.01 -11.47 -7.31
CA ARG A 22 -2.16 -10.76 -8.58
C ARG A 22 -0.93 -10.89 -9.48
N ILE A 23 0.28 -10.84 -8.93
CA ILE A 23 1.53 -11.06 -9.69
C ILE A 23 1.51 -12.44 -10.37
N LYS A 24 1.03 -13.48 -9.67
CA LYS A 24 0.90 -14.84 -10.22
C LYS A 24 -0.11 -14.90 -11.36
N ASP A 25 -1.24 -14.20 -11.23
CA ASP A 25 -2.27 -14.13 -12.28
C ASP A 25 -1.72 -13.54 -13.60
N PHE A 26 -0.69 -12.69 -13.55
CA PHE A 26 -0.05 -12.07 -14.71
C PHE A 26 1.22 -12.78 -15.19
N GLY A 27 1.46 -14.02 -14.75
CA GLY A 27 2.63 -14.79 -15.21
C GLY A 27 3.96 -14.35 -14.58
N GLY A 28 3.91 -13.74 -13.39
CA GLY A 28 5.09 -13.43 -12.58
C GLY A 28 5.61 -12.00 -12.68
N LYS A 29 5.00 -11.13 -13.48
CA LYS A 29 5.36 -9.71 -13.57
C LYS A 29 4.12 -8.81 -13.51
N LEU A 30 4.19 -7.79 -12.66
CA LEU A 30 3.13 -6.80 -12.50
C LEU A 30 3.74 -5.40 -12.44
N TYR A 31 3.27 -4.48 -13.27
CA TYR A 31 3.46 -3.05 -13.07
C TYR A 31 2.25 -2.56 -12.26
N LEU A 32 2.50 -2.11 -11.03
CA LEU A 32 1.47 -1.64 -10.11
C LEU A 32 1.66 -0.14 -9.87
N GLU A 33 0.65 0.65 -10.23
CA GLU A 33 0.62 2.07 -9.92
C GLU A 33 0.29 2.28 -8.43
N PHE A 34 1.14 3.03 -7.73
CA PHE A 34 0.88 3.49 -6.36
C PHE A 34 0.46 4.96 -6.38
N GLY A 35 -0.84 5.19 -6.51
CA GLY A 35 -1.42 6.54 -6.52
C GLY A 35 -1.63 7.15 -5.14
N GLY A 36 -1.61 8.49 -5.09
CA GLY A 36 -1.91 9.29 -3.90
C GLY A 36 -0.75 9.39 -2.90
N LYS A 37 -1.07 9.79 -1.66
CA LYS A 37 -0.07 9.98 -0.60
C LYS A 37 0.49 8.65 -0.10
N LEU A 38 1.82 8.53 -0.05
CA LEU A 38 2.51 7.32 0.40
C LEU A 38 2.86 7.34 1.90
N PHE A 39 3.23 8.50 2.45
CA PHE A 39 3.76 8.62 3.83
C PHE A 39 2.76 9.21 4.83
N ASP A 40 1.88 10.08 4.35
CA ASP A 40 1.12 11.04 5.17
C ASP A 40 -0.38 10.98 4.86
N ASP A 41 -0.95 9.78 4.75
CA ASP A 41 -2.38 9.57 4.51
C ASP A 41 -3.22 9.78 5.79
N TYR A 42 -3.10 10.96 6.38
CA TYR A 42 -3.89 11.36 7.55
C TYR A 42 -5.38 11.49 7.25
N HIS A 43 -5.77 11.60 5.98
CA HIS A 43 -7.17 11.53 5.60
C HIS A 43 -7.71 10.14 5.92
N ALA A 44 -7.06 9.08 5.42
CA ALA A 44 -7.45 7.70 5.71
C ALA A 44 -7.43 7.40 7.21
N SER A 45 -6.41 7.83 7.96
CA SER A 45 -6.36 7.60 9.41
C SER A 45 -7.50 8.25 10.20
N ARG A 46 -8.00 9.42 9.77
CA ARG A 46 -9.17 10.06 10.40
C ARG A 46 -10.48 9.36 10.03
N VAL A 47 -10.60 8.89 8.79
CA VAL A 47 -11.80 8.24 8.26
C VAL A 47 -11.93 6.79 8.74
N LEU A 48 -10.79 6.10 8.90
CA LEU A 48 -10.69 4.70 9.30
C LEU A 48 -9.94 4.60 10.64
N PRO A 49 -10.64 4.69 11.79
CA PRO A 49 -9.98 4.62 13.10
C PRO A 49 -9.22 3.31 13.27
N GLY A 50 -7.89 3.38 13.29
CA GLY A 50 -6.99 2.20 13.31
C GLY A 50 -6.18 2.01 12.03
N PHE A 51 -6.42 2.80 10.97
CA PHE A 51 -5.53 2.87 9.80
C PHE A 51 -4.33 3.78 10.09
N GLU A 52 -3.11 3.30 9.85
CA GLU A 52 -1.89 4.08 10.07
C GLU A 52 -1.53 4.91 8.82
N PRO A 53 -1.05 6.16 8.97
CA PRO A 53 -0.75 7.03 7.82
C PRO A 53 0.29 6.46 6.85
N ASP A 54 1.17 5.58 7.34
CA ASP A 54 2.26 4.94 6.60
C ASP A 54 1.94 3.50 6.13
N SER A 55 0.69 3.03 6.27
CA SER A 55 0.34 1.63 5.95
C SER A 55 0.67 1.23 4.50
N LYS A 56 0.64 2.17 3.54
CA LYS A 56 1.03 1.89 2.13
C LYS A 56 2.52 1.56 2.02
N ILE A 57 3.37 2.22 2.80
CA ILE A 57 4.80 1.94 2.83
C ILE A 57 5.09 0.63 3.56
N GLN A 58 4.33 0.31 4.60
CA GLN A 58 4.45 -0.98 5.25
C GLN A 58 4.13 -2.13 4.28
N ILE A 59 3.17 -1.96 3.37
CA ILE A 59 2.94 -2.91 2.27
C ILE A 59 4.16 -3.03 1.35
N LEU A 60 4.74 -1.90 0.90
CA LEU A 60 5.95 -1.92 0.06
C LEU A 60 7.14 -2.56 0.77
N LYS A 61 7.32 -2.31 2.07
CA LYS A 61 8.36 -2.95 2.90
C LYS A 61 8.21 -4.47 2.94
N ASN A 62 6.99 -4.99 3.05
CA ASN A 62 6.72 -6.43 3.02
C ASN A 62 7.02 -7.08 1.66
N LEU A 63 7.13 -6.28 0.61
CA LEU A 63 7.42 -6.72 -0.76
C LEU A 63 8.83 -6.30 -1.21
N ARG A 64 9.63 -5.68 -0.34
CA ARG A 64 10.89 -5.00 -0.72
C ARG A 64 11.89 -5.91 -1.43
N ASP A 65 11.89 -7.20 -1.09
CA ASP A 65 12.85 -8.17 -1.64
C ASP A 65 12.40 -8.66 -3.04
N GLU A 66 11.15 -8.40 -3.43
CA GLU A 66 10.50 -8.83 -4.67
C GLU A 66 10.06 -7.64 -5.56
N ALA A 67 10.26 -6.39 -5.10
CA ALA A 67 9.71 -5.20 -5.73
C ALA A 67 10.79 -4.19 -6.17
N GLU A 68 10.54 -3.55 -7.31
CA GLU A 68 11.33 -2.43 -7.83
C GLU A 68 10.46 -1.18 -7.88
N ILE A 69 11.01 -0.01 -7.53
CA ILE A 69 10.29 1.26 -7.54
C ILE A 69 10.64 2.03 -8.81
N VAL A 70 9.64 2.30 -9.64
CA VAL A 70 9.74 3.18 -10.81
C VAL A 70 9.06 4.51 -10.48
N ILE A 71 9.82 5.60 -10.53
CA ILE A 71 9.31 6.97 -10.32
C ILE A 71 9.01 7.58 -11.69
N VAL A 72 7.77 8.03 -11.89
CA VAL A 72 7.32 8.67 -13.14
C VAL A 72 7.15 10.17 -12.88
N ILE A 73 7.69 10.99 -13.78
CA ILE A 73 7.64 12.45 -13.73
C ILE A 73 7.19 12.95 -15.10
N SER A 74 6.22 13.86 -15.14
CA SER A 74 5.80 14.52 -16.38
C SER A 74 6.85 15.53 -16.82
N ALA A 75 7.10 15.66 -18.13
CA ALA A 75 8.00 16.69 -18.65
C ALA A 75 7.35 18.10 -18.68
N ASP A 76 6.02 18.16 -18.58
CA ASP A 76 5.23 19.40 -18.63
C ASP A 76 5.00 20.04 -17.24
N ASP A 77 5.44 19.38 -16.15
CA ASP A 77 5.42 19.89 -14.77
C ASP A 77 6.75 20.59 -14.41
#